data_AF-A0A813XU87-F1
#
_entry.id   AF-A0A813XU87-F1
#
_cell.length_a   1.000
_cell.length_b   1.000
_cell.length_c   1.000
_cell.angle_alpha   90.00
_cell.angle_beta   90.00
_cell.angle_gamma   90.00
#
_symmetry.space_group_name_H-M   'P 1'
#
loop_
_entity.id
_entity.type
_entity.pdbx_description
1 polymer ?
#
loop_
_entity_poly.entity_id
_entity_poly.type
_entity_poly.pdbx_seq_one_letter_code
_entity_poly.pdbx_strand_id
1 'polypeptide(L)'
;MESLPNEILMNCFQYFDAQELFQIFHMLNHRFQTLLQSFQQLKPTFCLMKTNKHLVVNTSMFLSFVYSLQVRPTVEVNFSLFPNVRRLKIDWPMSEELQQLCANALPYLQQLSITYLESFPTNDGSTYLPSLRIVKFQFINLEIYQSILSSCPNLCSFRFSMFTSEESPLVIESHTNLQRLAINVGDVIWPWNDRIFDKYFICTPNLERLSVRRSFYISRAMESFHDYSWLATVVSKHLKQLRLFNFHLRTFPSKLSNEFQTEQFLEQIKENFTAAHHGRYQSHLIFEHICFCFQMTRLEQFPSELFFYLFKYFHADELIRSFGNLNNRFNQLIQFFPHLSLSISKINQKQFQHMSIILPHLYSLSINDRTTIELQSFGNLSRLILNNPTEKTLMQVQILPFDNLEHISLEALQSSEAISSLHIKIFTNGFPKLTSFYHIGESVLRDTNQWTQAITLHYLKFHYLDLSSIKLLLTICPNLYYLHTGVTLPSELSRQEVPPHANLKHLVLKTKRNTWKNNEQIPVFKDLFSCLPNLEQLTLHRSDNISIINRTFINYDWLSTIIPLHFPFLRRFYCYFHIFRVGQANIVIGPRMNDIFNQIVQQFDHVYRNLFKARLIVD
;
A
#
# COMPACT_ATOMS: atom_id res chain seq x y z
N MET A 1 7.64 -13.74 -17.35
CA MET A 1 8.73 -13.26 -16.46
C MET A 1 9.93 -12.80 -17.27
N GLU A 2 10.46 -13.63 -18.17
CA GLU A 2 11.69 -13.32 -18.92
C GLU A 2 11.60 -12.11 -19.87
N SER A 3 10.40 -11.62 -20.18
CA SER A 3 10.15 -10.44 -21.00
C SER A 3 9.94 -9.15 -20.19
N LEU A 4 9.80 -9.25 -18.86
CA LEU A 4 9.56 -8.09 -18.01
C LEU A 4 10.80 -7.19 -18.00
N PRO A 5 10.66 -5.85 -18.01
CA PRO A 5 11.75 -4.92 -17.76
C PRO A 5 12.43 -5.21 -16.41
N ASN A 6 13.73 -4.99 -16.34
CA ASN A 6 14.52 -5.30 -15.14
C ASN A 6 13.95 -4.57 -13.91
N GLU A 7 13.46 -3.35 -14.07
CA GLU A 7 12.88 -2.52 -13.00
C GLU A 7 11.62 -3.16 -12.38
N ILE A 8 10.79 -3.80 -13.20
CA ILE A 8 9.57 -4.48 -12.71
C ILE A 8 9.95 -5.76 -11.98
N LEU A 9 10.89 -6.53 -12.53
CA LEU A 9 11.42 -7.71 -11.87
C LEU A 9 12.02 -7.36 -10.51
N MET A 10 12.82 -6.28 -10.43
CA MET A 10 13.41 -5.77 -9.19
C MET A 10 12.35 -5.39 -8.15
N ASN A 11 11.26 -4.74 -8.57
CA ASN A 11 10.14 -4.42 -7.70
C ASN A 11 9.36 -5.66 -7.23
N CYS A 12 9.29 -6.74 -8.02
CA CYS A 12 8.70 -7.99 -7.57
C CYS A 12 9.61 -8.71 -6.57
N PHE A 13 10.93 -8.68 -6.81
CA PHE A 13 11.91 -9.41 -6.03
C PHE A 13 12.08 -8.91 -4.59
N GLN A 14 11.78 -7.64 -4.30
CA GLN A 14 11.78 -7.14 -2.92
C GLN A 14 10.79 -7.86 -1.99
N TYR A 15 9.82 -8.60 -2.55
CA TYR A 15 8.76 -9.29 -1.80
C TYR A 15 9.03 -10.79 -1.57
N PHE A 16 10.09 -11.34 -2.14
CA PHE A 16 10.44 -12.76 -2.01
C PHE A 16 11.67 -12.93 -1.11
N ASP A 17 11.75 -14.05 -0.38
CA ASP A 17 13.00 -14.40 0.31
C ASP A 17 14.11 -14.64 -0.73
N ALA A 18 15.33 -14.26 -0.40
CA ALA A 18 16.46 -14.38 -1.32
C ALA A 18 16.68 -15.84 -1.78
N GLN A 19 16.38 -16.81 -0.91
CA GLN A 19 16.42 -18.23 -1.21
C GLN A 19 15.33 -18.63 -2.21
N GLU A 20 14.11 -18.15 -2.04
CA GLU A 20 12.99 -18.41 -2.96
C GLU A 20 13.32 -17.84 -4.34
N LEU A 21 13.86 -16.61 -4.38
CA LEU A 21 14.32 -16.01 -5.63
C LEU A 21 15.40 -16.85 -6.30
N PHE A 22 16.40 -17.32 -5.56
CA PHE A 22 17.45 -18.14 -6.14
C PHE A 22 16.89 -19.48 -6.64
N GLN A 23 16.08 -20.18 -5.85
CA GLN A 23 15.49 -21.45 -6.25
C GLN A 23 14.57 -21.33 -7.46
N ILE A 24 13.78 -20.25 -7.53
CA ILE A 24 12.85 -20.01 -8.64
C ILE A 24 13.59 -19.54 -9.90
N PHE A 25 14.59 -18.66 -9.78
CA PHE A 25 15.14 -17.93 -10.92
C PHE A 25 16.56 -18.32 -11.36
N HIS A 26 17.36 -18.99 -10.53
CA HIS A 26 18.76 -19.35 -10.86
C HIS A 26 18.86 -20.26 -12.11
N MET A 27 17.85 -21.10 -12.35
CA MET A 27 17.83 -22.05 -13.48
C MET A 27 17.14 -21.51 -14.74
N LEU A 28 16.52 -20.32 -14.70
CA LEU A 28 15.62 -19.90 -15.79
C LEU A 28 16.37 -19.41 -17.03
N ASN A 29 17.37 -18.52 -16.91
CA ASN A 29 18.32 -18.17 -18.00
C ASN A 29 19.46 -17.23 -17.54
N HIS A 30 20.46 -17.00 -18.42
CA HIS A 30 21.60 -16.10 -18.21
C HIS A 30 21.20 -14.65 -17.87
N ARG A 31 20.07 -14.15 -18.42
CA ARG A 31 19.58 -12.80 -18.11
C ARG A 31 19.19 -12.69 -16.64
N PHE A 32 18.51 -13.67 -16.06
CA PHE A 32 18.17 -13.69 -14.64
C PHE A 32 19.40 -13.84 -13.74
N GLN A 33 20.41 -14.60 -14.17
CA GLN A 33 21.69 -14.66 -13.46
C GLN A 33 22.43 -13.32 -13.49
N THR A 34 22.46 -12.65 -14.64
CA THR A 34 23.03 -11.29 -14.78
C THR A 34 22.25 -10.29 -13.93
N LEU A 35 20.92 -10.42 -13.90
CA LEU A 35 20.05 -9.63 -13.03
C LEU A 35 20.44 -9.90 -11.58
N LEU A 36 20.36 -11.14 -11.07
CA LEU A 36 20.73 -11.53 -9.70
C LEU A 36 22.15 -11.06 -9.31
N GLN A 37 23.11 -11.08 -10.24
CA GLN A 37 24.46 -10.55 -10.03
C GLN A 37 24.50 -9.02 -9.94
N SER A 38 23.60 -8.32 -10.65
CA SER A 38 23.41 -6.87 -10.55
C SER A 38 22.64 -6.43 -9.28
N PHE A 39 22.12 -7.35 -8.46
CA PHE A 39 21.31 -7.07 -7.24
C PHE A 39 22.10 -6.48 -6.05
N GLN A 40 23.26 -5.87 -6.24
CA GLN A 40 23.97 -5.19 -5.16
C GLN A 40 23.11 -4.12 -4.44
N GLN A 41 21.98 -3.71 -5.04
CA GLN A 41 21.03 -2.74 -4.49
C GLN A 41 19.86 -3.34 -3.70
N LEU A 42 19.47 -4.61 -3.89
CA LEU A 42 18.25 -5.17 -3.28
C LEU A 42 18.41 -5.67 -1.84
N LYS A 43 19.65 -5.67 -1.31
CA LYS A 43 19.96 -6.08 0.07
C LYS A 43 19.25 -7.38 0.49
N PRO A 44 19.39 -8.47 -0.30
CA PRO A 44 18.71 -9.74 -0.02
C PRO A 44 18.95 -10.16 1.42
N THR A 45 17.85 -10.43 2.13
CA THR A 45 17.88 -10.93 3.51
C THR A 45 17.70 -12.44 3.46
N PHE A 46 18.65 -13.17 4.03
CA PHE A 46 18.58 -14.62 4.16
C PHE A 46 18.42 -14.98 5.64
N CYS A 47 17.37 -15.74 5.97
CA CYS A 47 17.08 -16.16 7.33
C CYS A 47 17.44 -17.64 7.54
N LEU A 48 18.49 -17.91 8.30
CA LEU A 48 18.89 -19.26 8.68
C LEU A 48 18.05 -19.76 9.86
N MET A 49 17.34 -20.87 9.64
CA MET A 49 16.55 -21.59 10.63
C MET A 49 17.04 -23.04 10.74
N LYS A 50 16.80 -23.69 11.88
CA LYS A 50 17.24 -25.08 12.16
C LYS A 50 16.80 -26.08 11.08
N THR A 51 15.62 -25.89 10.49
CA THR A 51 15.07 -26.73 9.41
C THR A 51 15.84 -26.63 8.09
N ASN A 52 16.64 -25.58 7.90
CA ASN A 52 17.26 -25.27 6.61
C ASN A 52 18.74 -25.67 6.53
N LYS A 53 19.31 -26.35 7.54
CA LYS A 53 20.74 -26.72 7.57
C LYS A 53 21.17 -27.53 6.33
N HIS A 54 20.32 -28.43 5.83
CA HIS A 54 20.64 -29.27 4.66
C HIS A 54 20.64 -28.50 3.33
N LEU A 55 19.98 -27.34 3.26
CA LEU A 55 19.82 -26.57 2.01
C LEU A 55 21.07 -25.73 1.65
N VAL A 56 21.93 -25.45 2.63
CA VAL A 56 23.17 -24.66 2.46
C VAL A 56 24.18 -25.38 1.57
N VAL A 57 24.21 -26.72 1.59
CA VAL A 57 25.21 -27.53 0.88
C VAL A 57 25.04 -27.47 -0.64
N ASN A 58 23.80 -27.30 -1.13
CA ASN A 58 23.51 -27.32 -2.58
C ASN A 58 23.45 -25.92 -3.23
N THR A 59 23.76 -24.85 -2.49
CA THR A 59 23.56 -23.46 -2.95
C THR A 59 24.80 -22.57 -2.80
N SER A 60 26.01 -23.13 -2.93
CA SER A 60 27.28 -22.40 -2.72
C SER A 60 27.40 -21.11 -3.53
N MET A 61 26.92 -21.08 -4.78
CA MET A 61 26.91 -19.86 -5.60
C MET A 61 26.02 -18.76 -5.02
N PHE A 62 24.87 -19.10 -4.44
CA PHE A 62 23.93 -18.15 -3.85
C PHE A 62 24.49 -17.42 -2.64
N LEU A 63 25.26 -18.12 -1.79
CA LEU A 63 25.74 -17.58 -0.51
C LEU A 63 26.64 -16.34 -0.70
N SER A 64 27.35 -16.28 -1.83
CA SER A 64 28.16 -15.11 -2.21
C SER A 64 27.33 -13.86 -2.52
N PHE A 65 26.03 -13.97 -2.82
CA PHE A 65 25.15 -12.84 -3.12
C PHE A 65 24.40 -12.30 -1.89
N VAL A 66 24.50 -12.98 -0.74
CA VAL A 66 23.78 -12.58 0.48
C VAL A 66 24.38 -11.31 1.05
N TYR A 67 23.56 -10.25 1.12
CA TYR A 67 23.96 -8.96 1.65
C TYR A 67 23.59 -8.81 3.13
N SER A 68 22.41 -9.31 3.51
CA SER A 68 21.88 -9.28 4.86
C SER A 68 21.62 -10.70 5.34
N LEU A 69 22.23 -11.09 6.46
CA LEU A 69 22.10 -12.42 7.03
C LEU A 69 21.41 -12.32 8.40
N GLN A 70 20.35 -13.11 8.61
CA GLN A 70 19.73 -13.29 9.91
C GLN A 70 19.90 -14.73 10.37
N VAL A 71 20.55 -14.91 11.52
CA VAL A 71 20.78 -16.21 12.16
C VAL A 71 19.86 -16.33 13.36
N ARG A 72 19.01 -17.35 13.37
CA ARG A 72 18.13 -17.67 14.50
C ARG A 72 18.90 -18.45 15.57
N PRO A 73 18.38 -18.53 16.82
CA PRO A 73 19.06 -19.24 17.90
C PRO A 73 19.34 -20.70 17.53
N THR A 74 20.43 -21.26 18.07
CA THR A 74 20.83 -22.68 17.94
C THR A 74 21.29 -23.14 16.55
N VAL A 75 21.45 -22.22 15.60
CA VAL A 75 21.94 -22.54 14.25
C VAL A 75 23.42 -22.22 14.16
N GLU A 76 24.27 -23.25 14.22
CA GLU A 76 25.69 -23.09 13.89
C GLU A 76 25.86 -22.63 12.44
N VAL A 77 26.61 -21.54 12.25
CA VAL A 77 26.90 -20.97 10.94
C VAL A 77 28.41 -20.87 10.75
N ASN A 78 28.88 -21.28 9.57
CA ASN A 78 30.22 -20.93 9.10
C ASN A 78 30.13 -19.63 8.29
N PHE A 79 30.55 -18.51 8.89
CA PHE A 79 30.44 -17.19 8.27
C PHE A 79 31.32 -17.02 7.03
N SER A 80 32.38 -17.83 6.87
CA SER A 80 33.24 -17.77 5.68
C SER A 80 32.50 -18.10 4.37
N LEU A 81 31.34 -18.75 4.46
CA LEU A 81 30.47 -19.04 3.31
C LEU A 81 29.74 -17.79 2.79
N PHE A 82 29.73 -16.69 3.53
CA PHE A 82 28.96 -15.49 3.23
C PHE A 82 29.84 -14.24 3.05
N PRO A 83 30.81 -14.26 2.11
CA PRO A 83 31.89 -13.27 2.05
C PRO A 83 31.43 -11.82 1.84
N ASN A 84 30.24 -11.61 1.27
CA ASN A 84 29.71 -10.29 0.92
C ASN A 84 28.68 -9.73 1.91
N VAL A 85 28.44 -10.39 3.04
CA VAL A 85 27.49 -9.91 4.05
C VAL A 85 27.97 -8.58 4.62
N ARG A 86 27.07 -7.58 4.58
CA ARG A 86 27.27 -6.26 5.16
C ARG A 86 26.38 -5.98 6.35
N ARG A 87 25.31 -6.77 6.52
CA ARG A 87 24.39 -6.68 7.64
C ARG A 87 24.19 -8.04 8.25
N LEU A 88 24.47 -8.18 9.53
CA LEU A 88 24.30 -9.42 10.25
C LEU A 88 23.40 -9.20 11.45
N LYS A 89 22.38 -10.04 11.58
CA LYS A 89 21.57 -10.15 12.79
C LYS A 89 21.67 -11.55 13.35
N ILE A 90 22.14 -11.70 14.60
CA ILE A 90 22.21 -13.00 15.27
C ILE A 90 21.37 -12.97 16.54
N ASP A 91 20.47 -13.93 16.67
CA ASP A 91 19.72 -14.15 17.89
C ASP A 91 20.45 -15.22 18.73
N TRP A 92 21.03 -14.86 19.87
CA TRP A 92 21.76 -15.76 20.80
C TRP A 92 22.99 -16.46 20.16
N PRO A 93 24.06 -15.72 19.83
CA PRO A 93 25.26 -16.28 19.24
C PRO A 93 26.00 -17.18 20.25
N MET A 94 26.60 -18.25 19.74
CA MET A 94 27.57 -19.06 20.49
C MET A 94 28.95 -18.39 20.52
N SER A 95 29.80 -18.76 21.48
CA SER A 95 31.16 -18.21 21.61
C SER A 95 31.99 -18.41 20.34
N GLU A 96 31.87 -19.56 19.68
CA GLU A 96 32.59 -19.88 18.44
C GLU A 96 32.16 -18.95 17.28
N GLU A 97 30.89 -18.55 17.24
CA GLU A 97 30.37 -17.66 16.20
C GLU A 97 30.92 -16.24 16.38
N LEU A 98 31.02 -15.77 17.63
CA LEU A 98 31.65 -14.49 17.95
C LEU A 98 33.16 -14.51 17.63
N GLN A 99 33.84 -15.62 17.90
CA GLN A 99 35.24 -15.82 17.51
C GLN A 99 35.40 -15.78 15.98
N GLN A 100 34.53 -16.43 15.21
CA GLN A 100 34.56 -16.36 13.74
C GLN A 100 34.40 -14.92 13.23
N LEU A 101 33.50 -14.12 13.83
CA LEU A 101 33.35 -12.71 13.47
C LEU A 101 34.67 -11.96 13.70
N CYS A 102 35.27 -12.17 14.87
CA CYS A 102 36.55 -11.56 15.27
C CYS A 102 37.74 -12.02 14.41
N ALA A 103 37.69 -13.23 13.85
CA ALA A 103 38.65 -13.77 12.90
C ALA A 103 38.49 -13.20 11.47
N ASN A 104 37.71 -12.12 11.31
CA ASN A 104 37.47 -11.44 10.03
C ASN A 104 36.80 -12.33 8.98
N ALA A 105 35.95 -13.28 9.39
CA ALA A 105 35.19 -14.12 8.45
C ALA A 105 34.24 -13.30 7.55
N LEU A 106 33.85 -12.09 7.96
CA LEU A 106 32.98 -11.18 7.22
C LEU A 106 33.65 -9.81 7.00
N PRO A 107 34.58 -9.69 6.05
CA PRO A 107 35.41 -8.50 5.90
C PRO A 107 34.62 -7.22 5.56
N TYR A 108 33.44 -7.35 4.95
CA TYR A 108 32.60 -6.21 4.57
C TYR A 108 31.45 -5.92 5.55
N LEU A 109 31.46 -6.51 6.76
CA LEU A 109 30.40 -6.34 7.73
C LEU A 109 30.31 -4.89 8.25
N GLN A 110 29.25 -4.18 7.86
CA GLN A 110 29.03 -2.77 8.25
C GLN A 110 28.04 -2.63 9.40
N GLN A 111 27.10 -3.56 9.53
CA GLN A 111 26.04 -3.51 10.54
C GLN A 111 25.93 -4.84 11.27
N LEU A 112 25.97 -4.81 12.60
CA LEU A 112 25.81 -5.98 13.46
C LEU A 112 24.66 -5.74 14.45
N SER A 113 23.74 -6.69 14.53
CA SER A 113 22.66 -6.70 15.51
C SER A 113 22.65 -8.01 16.27
N ILE A 114 22.79 -7.99 17.59
CA ILE A 114 22.77 -9.20 18.42
C ILE A 114 21.75 -9.03 19.54
N THR A 115 20.87 -10.02 19.67
CA THR A 115 19.72 -9.97 20.59
C THR A 115 20.11 -10.32 22.04
N TYR A 116 21.14 -11.12 22.26
CA TYR A 116 21.65 -11.44 23.60
C TYR A 116 23.12 -11.72 23.48
N LEU A 117 23.91 -11.22 24.41
CA LEU A 117 25.36 -11.34 24.38
C LEU A 117 25.83 -11.59 25.80
N GLU A 118 26.37 -12.79 26.07
CA GLU A 118 26.90 -13.13 27.38
C GLU A 118 28.29 -12.52 27.60
N SER A 119 29.14 -12.60 26.57
CA SER A 119 30.46 -12.00 26.55
C SER A 119 30.77 -11.50 25.13
N PHE A 120 31.62 -10.48 25.04
CA PHE A 120 32.23 -10.09 23.77
C PHE A 120 33.71 -10.46 23.83
N PRO A 121 34.29 -11.03 22.77
CA PRO A 121 35.71 -11.40 22.78
C PRO A 121 36.57 -10.20 23.15
N THR A 122 37.33 -10.32 24.24
CA THR A 122 38.31 -9.31 24.65
C THR A 122 39.52 -9.39 23.74
N ASN A 123 40.02 -8.22 23.35
CA ASN A 123 41.00 -8.10 22.29
C ASN A 123 42.40 -8.40 22.83
N ASP A 124 42.98 -9.57 22.53
CA ASP A 124 44.41 -9.85 22.75
C ASP A 124 45.32 -9.11 21.74
N GLY A 125 44.85 -7.98 21.19
CA GLY A 125 45.52 -7.15 20.20
C GLY A 125 45.40 -7.59 18.73
N SER A 126 44.71 -8.71 18.44
CA SER A 126 44.67 -9.32 17.10
C SER A 126 43.30 -9.33 16.42
N THR A 127 42.22 -8.93 17.09
CA THR A 127 40.84 -9.09 16.58
C THR A 127 40.11 -7.76 16.46
N TYR A 128 40.31 -7.09 15.32
CA TYR A 128 39.57 -5.87 14.97
C TYR A 128 38.47 -6.13 13.95
N LEU A 129 37.35 -5.43 14.10
CA LEU A 129 36.25 -5.35 13.13
C LEU A 129 36.25 -3.97 12.44
N PRO A 130 37.25 -3.66 11.59
CA PRO A 130 37.44 -2.31 11.06
C PRO A 130 36.35 -1.87 10.08
N SER A 131 35.59 -2.80 9.49
CA SER A 131 34.49 -2.46 8.58
C SER A 131 33.21 -2.08 9.30
N LEU A 132 33.08 -2.39 10.60
CA LEU A 132 31.85 -2.23 11.36
C LEU A 132 31.59 -0.76 11.68
N ARG A 133 30.40 -0.28 11.28
CA ARG A 133 29.98 1.12 11.44
C ARG A 133 28.78 1.26 12.37
N ILE A 134 27.90 0.26 12.38
CA ILE A 134 26.65 0.29 13.14
C ILE A 134 26.54 -0.98 13.97
N VAL A 135 26.34 -0.81 15.28
CA VAL A 135 26.15 -1.91 16.21
C VAL A 135 24.85 -1.73 16.97
N LYS A 136 24.10 -2.82 17.11
CA LYS A 136 22.89 -2.90 17.92
C LYS A 136 22.93 -4.13 18.82
N PHE A 137 23.06 -3.94 20.12
CA PHE A 137 22.88 -5.01 21.10
C PHE A 137 21.55 -4.85 21.84
N GLN A 138 21.02 -5.91 22.43
CA GLN A 138 19.86 -5.77 23.31
C GLN A 138 20.28 -5.49 24.75
N PHE A 139 21.18 -6.27 25.33
CA PHE A 139 21.62 -6.10 26.72
C PHE A 139 23.15 -6.22 26.79
N ILE A 140 23.80 -5.22 27.37
CA ILE A 140 25.25 -5.24 27.64
C ILE A 140 25.56 -4.56 28.97
N ASN A 141 26.67 -4.98 29.59
CA ASN A 141 27.28 -4.30 30.73
C ASN A 141 28.40 -3.33 30.27
N LEU A 142 29.10 -2.70 31.22
CA LEU A 142 30.17 -1.74 30.92
C LEU A 142 31.39 -2.41 30.27
N GLU A 143 31.76 -3.60 30.72
CA GLU A 143 32.89 -4.37 30.18
C GLU A 143 32.69 -4.70 28.70
N ILE A 144 31.53 -5.26 28.35
CA ILE A 144 31.16 -5.55 26.97
C ILE A 144 31.13 -4.27 26.13
N TYR A 145 30.61 -3.17 26.68
CA TYR A 145 30.61 -1.88 25.99
C TYR A 145 32.02 -1.43 25.62
N GLN A 146 32.97 -1.51 26.55
CA GLN A 146 34.37 -1.17 26.31
C GLN A 146 35.01 -2.10 25.29
N SER A 147 34.82 -3.42 25.42
CA SER A 147 35.32 -4.41 24.46
C SER A 147 34.82 -4.14 23.04
N ILE A 148 33.55 -3.75 22.88
CA ILE A 148 33.00 -3.39 21.56
C ILE A 148 33.68 -2.14 21.00
N LEU A 149 33.88 -1.11 21.84
CA LEU A 149 34.55 0.12 21.41
C LEU A 149 35.99 -0.14 20.99
N SER A 150 36.76 -0.92 21.76
CA SER A 150 38.15 -1.25 21.42
C SER A 150 38.25 -2.10 20.14
N SER A 151 37.31 -3.03 19.93
CA SER A 151 37.36 -3.94 18.76
C SER A 151 36.81 -3.30 17.48
N CYS A 152 36.06 -2.20 17.57
CA CYS A 152 35.39 -1.57 16.43
C CYS A 152 35.84 -0.11 16.24
N PRO A 153 37.10 0.17 15.85
CA PRO A 153 37.67 1.53 15.83
C PRO A 153 36.94 2.51 14.90
N ASN A 154 36.13 1.97 14.00
CA ASN A 154 35.43 2.64 12.93
C ASN A 154 33.92 2.84 13.21
N LEU A 155 33.46 2.48 14.42
CA LEU A 155 32.07 2.50 14.83
C LEU A 155 31.52 3.93 14.90
N CYS A 156 30.50 4.25 14.11
CA CYS A 156 29.88 5.57 14.10
C CYS A 156 28.51 5.62 14.80
N SER A 157 27.83 4.47 14.94
CA SER A 157 26.53 4.37 15.57
C SER A 157 26.42 3.14 16.46
N PHE A 158 26.02 3.33 17.71
CA PHE A 158 25.89 2.24 18.68
C PHE A 158 24.55 2.33 19.42
N ARG A 159 23.75 1.26 19.39
CA ARG A 159 22.52 1.11 20.17
C ARG A 159 22.62 -0.09 21.12
N PHE A 160 22.21 0.06 22.37
CA PHE A 160 22.08 -1.06 23.30
C PHE A 160 21.02 -0.80 24.38
N SER A 161 20.61 -1.84 25.11
CA SER A 161 20.03 -1.67 26.45
C SER A 161 21.05 -2.01 27.52
N MET A 162 21.05 -1.24 28.59
CA MET A 162 22.00 -1.34 29.67
C MET A 162 21.49 -2.31 30.73
N PHE A 163 22.37 -3.19 31.21
CA PHE A 163 22.18 -3.97 32.43
C PHE A 163 23.21 -3.52 33.46
N THR A 164 22.79 -3.27 34.70
CA THR A 164 23.71 -2.91 35.78
C THR A 164 24.49 -4.14 36.22
N SER A 165 25.81 -4.10 36.05
CA SER A 165 26.75 -4.95 36.80
C SER A 165 27.66 -4.08 37.65
N GLU A 166 28.32 -4.69 38.62
CA GLU A 166 29.15 -4.04 39.64
C GLU A 166 30.27 -3.17 39.06
N GLU A 167 30.75 -2.24 39.89
CA GLU A 167 31.77 -1.27 39.55
C GLU A 167 33.16 -1.91 39.41
N SER A 168 33.50 -2.38 38.21
CA SER A 168 34.89 -2.73 37.91
C SER A 168 35.71 -1.45 37.61
N PRO A 169 36.88 -1.27 38.24
CA PRO A 169 37.80 -0.19 37.92
C PRO A 169 38.55 -0.52 36.62
N LEU A 170 37.94 -0.27 35.48
CA LEU A 170 38.54 -0.49 34.17
C LEU A 170 39.16 0.79 33.61
N VAL A 171 40.34 0.68 33.03
CA VAL A 171 41.04 1.76 32.31
C VAL A 171 40.24 2.07 31.04
N ILE A 172 39.93 3.35 30.84
CA ILE A 172 39.00 3.78 29.80
C ILE A 172 39.75 4.41 28.63
N GLU A 173 39.81 3.70 27.51
CA GLU A 173 40.23 4.30 26.24
C GLU A 173 39.06 5.06 25.58
N SER A 174 39.33 6.27 25.10
CA SER A 174 38.32 7.08 24.43
C SER A 174 38.15 6.66 22.96
N HIS A 175 36.92 6.39 22.55
CA HIS A 175 36.52 6.12 21.18
C HIS A 175 36.05 7.40 20.48
N THR A 176 36.88 7.96 19.60
CA THR A 176 36.67 9.28 18.98
C THR A 176 35.76 9.28 17.75
N ASN A 177 35.50 8.12 17.14
CA ASN A 177 34.71 8.01 15.91
C ASN A 177 33.19 7.81 16.14
N LEU A 178 32.75 7.61 17.39
CA LEU A 178 31.34 7.33 17.68
C LEU A 178 30.55 8.64 17.68
N GLN A 179 29.64 8.79 16.71
CA GLN A 179 28.83 9.99 16.54
C GLN A 179 27.40 9.84 17.07
N ARG A 180 26.88 8.60 17.12
CA ARG A 180 25.49 8.32 17.50
C ARG A 180 25.41 7.22 18.55
N LEU A 181 24.73 7.50 19.65
CA LEU A 181 24.58 6.56 20.76
C LEU A 181 23.11 6.50 21.17
N ALA A 182 22.57 5.29 21.25
CA ALA A 182 21.20 5.04 21.69
C ALA A 182 21.18 4.04 22.83
N ILE A 183 20.81 4.48 24.03
CA ILE A 183 20.82 3.67 25.26
C ILE A 183 19.38 3.45 25.69
N ASN A 184 19.01 2.19 25.92
CA ASN A 184 17.75 1.83 26.56
C ASN A 184 18.03 1.37 28.00
N VAL A 185 17.43 2.02 28.98
CA VAL A 185 17.67 1.74 30.40
C VAL A 185 16.49 0.94 30.92
N GLY A 186 16.78 -0.26 31.46
CA GLY A 186 15.77 -1.08 32.12
C GLY A 186 15.26 -0.45 33.43
N ASP A 187 14.08 -0.90 33.88
CA ASP A 187 13.33 -0.32 35.00
C ASP A 187 14.05 -0.35 36.37
N VAL A 188 15.10 -1.16 36.52
CA VAL A 188 15.77 -1.41 37.82
C VAL A 188 16.74 -0.29 38.22
N ILE A 189 17.08 0.63 37.31
CA ILE A 189 18.23 1.55 37.44
C ILE A 189 17.78 2.98 37.84
N TRP A 190 16.47 3.22 37.96
CA TRP A 190 15.88 4.53 38.19
C TRP A 190 15.50 4.74 39.67
N PRO A 191 15.59 5.95 40.27
CA PRO A 191 16.13 7.24 39.78
C PRO A 191 17.63 7.52 40.02
N TRP A 192 18.34 6.72 40.81
CA TRP A 192 19.49 7.26 41.55
C TRP A 192 20.89 7.05 40.95
N ASN A 193 21.02 6.37 39.81
CA ASN A 193 22.35 6.04 39.27
C ASN A 193 22.64 6.67 37.91
N ASP A 194 22.40 7.97 37.76
CA ASP A 194 22.88 8.72 36.59
C ASP A 194 24.41 8.70 36.46
N ARG A 195 25.13 8.47 37.57
CA ARG A 195 26.58 8.28 37.60
C ARG A 195 27.04 7.11 36.73
N ILE A 196 26.18 6.14 36.47
CA ILE A 196 26.52 5.04 35.55
C ILE A 196 26.87 5.58 34.16
N PHE A 197 26.22 6.67 33.72
CA PHE A 197 26.47 7.28 32.42
C PHE A 197 27.84 7.99 32.35
N ASP A 198 28.42 8.42 33.47
CA ASP A 198 29.78 9.01 33.48
C ASP A 198 30.76 8.03 32.82
N LYS A 199 30.66 6.73 33.17
CA LYS A 199 31.56 5.68 32.65
C LYS A 199 31.34 5.38 31.16
N TYR A 200 30.12 5.53 30.64
CA TYR A 200 29.86 5.34 29.21
C TYR A 200 30.25 6.57 28.38
N PHE A 201 29.98 7.78 28.87
CA PHE A 201 30.20 9.01 28.12
C PHE A 201 31.66 9.46 28.12
N ILE A 202 32.44 9.13 29.16
CA ILE A 202 33.89 9.38 29.15
C ILE A 202 34.59 8.61 28.03
N CYS A 203 34.07 7.44 27.63
CA CYS A 203 34.58 6.69 26.47
C CYS A 203 34.24 7.34 25.12
N THR A 204 33.31 8.30 25.03
CA THR A 204 32.73 8.75 23.75
C THR A 204 32.60 10.27 23.66
N PRO A 205 33.71 11.02 23.79
CA PRO A 205 33.67 12.48 23.93
C PRO A 205 33.15 13.25 22.69
N ASN A 206 33.22 12.64 21.49
CA ASN A 206 32.84 13.27 20.21
C ASN A 206 31.40 12.95 19.78
N LEU A 207 30.53 12.60 20.72
CA LEU A 207 29.17 12.21 20.39
C LEU A 207 28.35 13.41 19.90
N GLU A 208 27.76 13.30 18.70
CA GLU A 208 26.91 14.35 18.13
C GLU A 208 25.41 14.12 18.42
N ARG A 209 24.99 12.86 18.55
CA ARG A 209 23.58 12.49 18.77
C ARG A 209 23.45 11.45 19.88
N LEU A 210 22.65 11.78 20.87
CA LEU A 210 22.34 10.91 22.00
C LEU A 210 20.84 10.64 22.04
N SER A 211 20.46 9.37 22.12
CA SER A 211 19.10 8.93 22.40
C SER A 211 19.10 8.10 23.67
N VAL A 212 18.37 8.54 24.70
CA VAL A 212 18.22 7.76 25.93
C VAL A 212 16.75 7.40 26.08
N ARG A 213 16.44 6.10 26.13
CA ARG A 213 15.11 5.58 26.39
C ARG A 213 15.07 5.04 27.79
N ARG A 214 14.10 5.47 28.57
CA ARG A 214 13.88 4.99 29.93
C ARG A 214 12.42 4.67 30.11
N SER A 215 12.14 3.62 30.87
CA SER A 215 10.78 3.23 31.23
C SER A 215 10.61 3.31 32.76
N PHE A 216 9.42 3.69 33.24
CA PHE A 216 9.13 3.72 34.68
C PHE A 216 7.62 3.69 34.97
N TYR A 217 7.27 3.31 36.21
CA TYR A 217 5.92 3.38 36.74
C TYR A 217 5.63 4.75 37.36
N ILE A 218 4.55 5.42 36.93
CA ILE A 218 4.22 6.81 37.34
C ILE A 218 4.21 6.98 38.86
N SER A 219 3.67 6.00 39.59
CA SER A 219 3.59 6.05 41.06
C SER A 219 4.95 6.13 41.76
N ARG A 220 6.03 5.60 41.17
CA ARG A 220 7.38 5.69 41.72
C ARG A 220 8.13 6.94 41.30
N ALA A 221 7.65 7.61 40.25
CA ALA A 221 8.30 8.77 39.65
C ALA A 221 7.88 10.08 40.29
N MET A 222 6.63 10.22 40.75
CA MET A 222 6.12 11.50 41.24
C MET A 222 6.97 12.10 42.36
N GLU A 223 7.51 11.26 43.25
CA GLU A 223 8.32 11.71 44.39
C GLU A 223 9.76 12.10 44.01
N SER A 224 10.29 11.61 42.88
CA SER A 224 11.73 11.70 42.56
C SER A 224 12.09 12.62 41.40
N PHE A 225 11.09 13.09 40.64
CA PHE A 225 11.32 13.86 39.41
C PHE A 225 11.45 15.37 39.63
N HIS A 226 11.11 15.88 40.82
CA HIS A 226 11.17 17.30 41.10
C HIS A 226 12.61 17.84 41.02
N ASP A 227 13.59 17.08 41.52
CA ASP A 227 15.01 17.48 41.57
C ASP A 227 15.89 16.73 40.56
N TYR A 228 15.26 16.01 39.62
CA TYR A 228 16.01 15.20 38.69
C TYR A 228 16.76 16.08 37.67
N SER A 229 18.07 15.90 37.59
CA SER A 229 18.92 16.70 36.70
C SER A 229 18.77 16.38 35.20
N TRP A 230 17.93 15.39 34.84
CA TRP A 230 17.69 14.97 33.45
C TRP A 230 18.96 14.63 32.67
N LEU A 231 19.96 14.02 33.33
CA LEU A 231 21.30 13.78 32.79
C LEU A 231 22.06 15.05 32.38
N ALA A 232 21.55 16.26 32.62
CA ALA A 232 22.13 17.51 32.13
C ALA A 232 23.57 17.72 32.64
N THR A 233 23.84 17.36 33.89
CA THR A 233 25.18 17.46 34.49
C THR A 233 26.16 16.49 33.83
N VAL A 234 25.79 15.22 33.68
CA VAL A 234 26.66 14.19 33.07
C VAL A 234 26.90 14.50 31.58
N VAL A 235 25.86 14.90 30.86
CA VAL A 235 25.94 15.25 29.43
C VAL A 235 26.84 16.46 29.22
N SER A 236 26.66 17.55 29.99
CA SER A 236 27.51 18.75 29.86
C SER A 236 28.97 18.51 30.23
N LYS A 237 29.24 17.63 31.19
CA LYS A 237 30.59 17.25 31.61
C LYS A 237 31.35 16.50 30.51
N HIS A 238 30.69 15.56 29.82
CA HIS A 238 31.37 14.62 28.92
C HIS A 238 31.14 14.86 27.42
N LEU A 239 30.02 15.41 27.01
CA LEU A 239 29.57 15.42 25.61
C LEU A 239 29.53 16.84 25.02
N LYS A 240 30.70 17.48 24.96
CA LYS A 240 30.84 18.88 24.50
C LYS A 240 30.44 19.10 23.03
N GLN A 241 30.39 18.05 22.22
CA GLN A 241 30.04 18.12 20.78
C GLN A 241 28.57 17.72 20.50
N LEU A 242 27.77 17.50 21.54
CA LEU A 242 26.39 17.05 21.37
C LEU A 242 25.56 18.12 20.65
N ARG A 243 24.89 17.72 19.56
CA ARG A 243 23.99 18.58 18.77
C ARG A 243 22.52 18.25 19.02
N LEU A 244 22.22 16.97 19.22
CA LEU A 244 20.86 16.47 19.38
C LEU A 244 20.78 15.48 20.54
N PHE A 245 19.87 15.76 21.48
CA PHE A 245 19.52 14.89 22.59
C PHE A 245 18.04 14.51 22.55
N ASN A 246 17.75 13.23 22.36
CA ASN A 246 16.38 12.70 22.44
C ASN A 246 16.23 11.87 23.71
N PHE A 247 15.33 12.30 24.60
CA PHE A 247 14.97 11.56 25.80
C PHE A 247 13.59 10.94 25.61
N HIS A 248 13.54 9.62 25.48
CA HIS A 248 12.30 8.87 25.32
C HIS A 248 11.85 8.39 26.70
N LEU A 249 10.69 8.89 27.12
CA LEU A 249 10.10 8.59 28.41
C LEU A 249 8.90 7.66 28.24
N ARG A 250 9.07 6.40 28.62
CA ARG A 250 8.02 5.39 28.53
C ARG A 250 7.37 5.22 29.90
N THR A 251 6.17 5.78 30.06
CA THR A 251 5.47 5.74 31.35
C THR A 251 4.50 4.56 31.40
N PHE A 252 4.53 3.80 32.49
CA PHE A 252 3.53 2.79 32.81
C PHE A 252 2.52 3.36 33.82
N PRO A 253 1.21 3.32 33.53
CA PRO A 253 0.20 3.75 34.49
C PRO A 253 0.22 2.86 35.73
N SER A 254 0.08 3.48 36.90
CA SER A 254 -0.17 2.81 38.15
C SER A 254 -1.68 2.66 38.32
N LYS A 255 -2.16 1.52 38.85
CA LYS A 255 -3.59 1.35 39.20
C LYS A 255 -4.08 2.38 40.24
N LEU A 256 -3.18 3.11 40.89
CA LEU A 256 -3.45 4.03 42.00
C LEU A 256 -3.35 5.51 41.62
N SER A 257 -2.94 5.88 40.39
CA SER A 257 -2.77 7.29 40.01
C SER A 257 -4.06 7.91 39.51
N ASN A 258 -4.45 9.06 40.09
CA ASN A 258 -5.58 9.87 39.64
C ASN A 258 -5.24 10.54 38.30
N GLU A 259 -6.12 10.47 37.29
CA GLU A 259 -5.84 10.92 35.92
C GLU A 259 -5.44 12.42 35.86
N PHE A 260 -6.13 13.28 36.60
CA PHE A 260 -5.87 14.73 36.61
C PHE A 260 -4.48 15.10 37.14
N GLN A 261 -3.93 14.32 38.08
CA GLN A 261 -2.58 14.54 38.60
C GLN A 261 -1.50 14.11 37.59
N THR A 262 -1.85 13.27 36.62
CA THR A 262 -0.89 12.76 35.63
C THR A 262 -0.56 13.83 34.59
N GLU A 263 -1.55 14.56 34.06
CA GLU A 263 -1.28 15.60 33.05
C GLU A 263 -0.43 16.74 33.62
N GLN A 264 -0.79 17.26 34.79
CA GLN A 264 -0.02 18.31 35.48
C GLN A 264 1.42 17.86 35.74
N PHE A 265 1.60 16.61 36.17
CA PHE A 265 2.93 16.03 36.38
C PHE A 265 3.74 15.90 35.09
N LEU A 266 3.11 15.49 33.98
CA LEU A 266 3.79 15.39 32.68
C LEU A 266 4.20 16.77 32.14
N GLU A 267 3.39 17.81 32.35
CA GLU A 267 3.76 19.19 32.03
C GLU A 267 4.92 19.68 32.90
N GLN A 268 4.88 19.45 34.21
CA GLN A 268 6.00 19.78 35.10
C GLN A 268 7.30 19.08 34.68
N ILE A 269 7.22 17.81 34.26
CA ILE A 269 8.34 17.07 33.70
C ILE A 269 8.89 17.77 32.43
N LYS A 270 8.02 18.21 31.52
CA LYS A 270 8.43 18.91 30.29
C LYS A 270 9.14 20.21 30.62
N GLU A 271 8.61 20.99 31.56
CA GLU A 271 9.20 22.24 32.01
C GLU A 271 10.58 22.01 32.63
N ASN A 272 10.69 21.06 33.56
CA ASN A 272 11.96 20.71 34.22
C ASN A 272 13.00 20.20 33.22
N PHE A 273 12.61 19.34 32.28
CA PHE A 273 13.50 18.86 31.22
C PHE A 273 13.97 20.02 30.33
N THR A 274 13.04 20.88 29.90
CA THR A 274 13.35 22.02 29.03
C THR A 274 14.32 22.98 29.72
N ALA A 275 14.08 23.29 31.00
CA ALA A 275 14.95 24.14 31.80
C ALA A 275 16.37 23.54 31.96
N ALA A 276 16.48 22.23 32.22
CA ALA A 276 17.76 21.56 32.41
C ALA A 276 18.65 21.56 31.14
N HIS A 277 18.04 21.54 29.95
CA HIS A 277 18.74 21.41 28.67
C HIS A 277 18.76 22.70 27.82
N HIS A 278 18.10 23.77 28.28
CA HIS A 278 17.96 25.02 27.54
C HIS A 278 19.31 25.61 27.11
N GLY A 279 19.40 26.00 25.83
CA GLY A 279 20.56 26.70 25.27
C GLY A 279 21.84 25.87 25.08
N ARG A 280 21.81 24.55 25.36
CA ARG A 280 22.99 23.67 25.24
C ARG A 280 23.08 22.97 23.89
N TYR A 281 21.96 22.41 23.42
CA TYR A 281 21.81 21.65 22.17
C TYR A 281 20.32 21.52 21.85
N GLN A 282 19.98 20.94 20.69
CA GLN A 282 18.60 20.58 20.40
C GLN A 282 18.17 19.40 21.28
N SER A 283 17.22 19.61 22.19
CA SER A 283 16.72 18.57 23.09
C SER A 283 15.24 18.30 22.85
N HIS A 284 14.86 17.02 22.77
CA HIS A 284 13.46 16.60 22.69
C HIS A 284 13.13 15.61 23.81
N LEU A 285 12.04 15.89 24.52
CA LEU A 285 11.39 14.93 25.40
C LEU A 285 10.23 14.28 24.65
N ILE A 286 10.26 12.96 24.53
CA ILE A 286 9.26 12.18 23.79
C ILE A 286 8.55 11.26 24.77
N PHE A 287 7.27 11.49 25.02
CA PHE A 287 6.45 10.58 25.82
C PHE A 287 5.99 9.42 24.96
N GLU A 288 6.40 8.22 25.34
CA GLU A 288 5.94 6.98 24.75
C GLU A 288 4.89 6.38 25.68
N HIS A 289 3.65 6.87 25.54
CA HIS A 289 2.53 6.28 26.27
C HIS A 289 2.33 4.85 25.80
N ILE A 290 2.72 3.89 26.63
CA ILE A 290 2.12 2.58 26.52
C ILE A 290 0.77 2.71 27.19
N CYS A 291 -0.27 2.86 26.38
CA CYS A 291 -1.61 2.53 26.82
C CYS A 291 -1.67 1.01 27.10
N PHE A 292 -1.08 0.56 28.20
CA PHE A 292 -1.53 -0.66 28.83
C PHE A 292 -2.84 -0.30 29.52
N CYS A 293 -3.94 -0.57 28.81
CA CYS A 293 -5.28 -0.66 29.33
C CYS A 293 -5.63 0.51 30.26
N PHE A 294 -6.27 1.53 29.70
CA PHE A 294 -7.43 2.08 30.39
C PHE A 294 -8.16 0.90 31.06
N GLN A 295 -8.61 1.06 32.31
CA GLN A 295 -9.66 0.18 32.84
C GLN A 295 -10.96 0.47 32.07
N MET A 296 -10.94 0.34 30.74
CA MET A 296 -12.14 0.20 29.95
C MET A 296 -12.69 -1.17 30.27
N THR A 297 -13.46 -1.22 31.34
CA THR A 297 -14.28 -2.40 31.66
C THR A 297 -15.40 -2.55 30.64
N ARG A 298 -15.66 -1.49 29.84
CA ARG A 298 -16.78 -1.38 28.92
C ARG A 298 -16.31 -0.87 27.55
N LEU A 299 -16.78 -1.53 26.50
CA LEU A 299 -16.52 -1.17 25.11
C LEU A 299 -16.90 0.30 24.85
N GLU A 300 -17.96 0.77 25.50
CA GLU A 300 -18.49 2.13 25.43
C GLU A 300 -17.54 3.23 25.86
N GLN A 301 -16.36 2.91 26.39
CA GLN A 301 -15.37 3.90 26.85
C GLN A 301 -14.29 4.17 25.79
N PHE A 302 -14.24 3.39 24.69
CA PHE A 302 -13.25 3.62 23.64
C PHE A 302 -13.47 4.96 22.93
N PRO A 303 -12.41 5.64 22.46
CA PRO A 303 -12.53 6.89 21.72
C PRO A 303 -13.26 6.68 20.39
N SER A 304 -13.99 7.71 19.94
CA SER A 304 -14.81 7.64 18.72
C SER A 304 -13.99 7.36 17.47
N GLU A 305 -12.74 7.82 17.45
CA GLU A 305 -11.76 7.61 16.39
C GLU A 305 -11.42 6.12 16.22
N LEU A 306 -11.33 5.39 17.33
CA LEU A 306 -11.12 3.93 17.27
C LEU A 306 -12.34 3.24 16.67
N PHE A 307 -13.55 3.67 17.05
CA PHE A 307 -14.77 3.11 16.46
C PHE A 307 -14.89 3.44 14.98
N PHE A 308 -14.57 4.66 14.55
CA PHE A 308 -14.54 4.98 13.13
C PHE A 308 -13.47 4.18 12.38
N TYR A 309 -12.33 3.90 13.00
CA TYR A 309 -11.35 3.00 12.43
C TYR A 309 -11.90 1.57 12.28
N LEU A 310 -12.56 1.05 13.32
CA LEU A 310 -13.16 -0.29 13.30
C LEU A 310 -14.32 -0.39 12.31
N PHE A 311 -15.20 0.61 12.26
CA PHE A 311 -16.41 0.61 11.46
C PHE A 311 -16.14 0.58 9.95
N LYS A 312 -14.95 1.02 9.51
CA LYS A 312 -14.50 0.87 8.11
C LYS A 312 -14.48 -0.57 7.61
N TYR A 313 -14.42 -1.54 8.52
CA TYR A 313 -14.35 -2.96 8.18
C TYR A 313 -15.70 -3.66 8.21
N PHE A 314 -16.78 -2.95 8.56
CA PHE A 314 -18.13 -3.52 8.66
C PHE A 314 -19.04 -2.95 7.58
N HIS A 315 -19.97 -3.77 7.10
CA HIS A 315 -21.11 -3.29 6.33
C HIS A 315 -22.13 -2.60 7.25
N ALA A 316 -22.98 -1.72 6.70
CA ALA A 316 -23.95 -0.97 7.51
C ALA A 316 -24.89 -1.88 8.31
N ASP A 317 -25.32 -2.98 7.70
CA ASP A 317 -26.18 -3.98 8.32
C ASP A 317 -25.47 -4.77 9.43
N GLU A 318 -24.17 -5.01 9.31
CA GLU A 318 -23.36 -5.60 10.38
C GLU A 318 -23.17 -4.61 11.53
N LEU A 319 -22.90 -3.34 11.23
CA LEU A 319 -22.78 -2.29 12.24
C LEU A 319 -24.03 -2.15 13.08
N ILE A 320 -25.21 -2.11 12.45
CA ILE A 320 -26.47 -1.98 13.16
C ILE A 320 -26.77 -3.25 13.95
N ARG A 321 -26.49 -4.43 13.40
CA ARG A 321 -26.73 -5.70 14.12
C ARG A 321 -25.80 -5.87 15.32
N SER A 322 -24.54 -5.46 15.19
CA SER A 322 -23.53 -5.61 16.24
C SER A 322 -23.55 -4.49 17.26
N PHE A 323 -23.82 -3.25 16.84
CA PHE A 323 -23.69 -2.06 17.68
C PHE A 323 -24.98 -1.22 17.80
N GLY A 324 -25.94 -1.42 16.91
CA GLY A 324 -27.22 -0.73 16.96
C GLY A 324 -28.01 -1.11 18.21
N ASN A 325 -28.64 -0.11 18.83
CA ASN A 325 -29.40 -0.25 20.07
C ASN A 325 -28.61 -0.71 21.31
N LEU A 326 -27.28 -0.88 21.22
CA LEU A 326 -26.46 -1.14 22.41
C LEU A 326 -26.53 0.04 23.38
N ASN A 327 -26.40 1.26 22.85
CA ASN A 327 -26.65 2.51 23.58
C ASN A 327 -26.72 3.69 22.61
N ASN A 328 -27.09 4.86 23.13
CA ASN A 328 -27.26 6.07 22.32
C ASN A 328 -25.95 6.55 21.67
N ARG A 329 -24.81 6.33 22.32
CA ARG A 329 -23.49 6.71 21.78
C ARG A 329 -23.17 5.93 20.51
N PHE A 330 -23.38 4.62 20.49
CA PHE A 330 -23.16 3.82 19.27
C PHE A 330 -24.12 4.21 18.16
N ASN A 331 -25.40 4.48 18.47
CA ASN A 331 -26.35 4.96 17.48
C ASN A 331 -25.88 6.28 16.84
N GLN A 332 -25.38 7.23 17.65
CA GLN A 332 -24.79 8.47 17.15
C GLN A 332 -23.54 8.21 16.31
N LEU A 333 -22.62 7.35 16.75
CA LEU A 333 -21.41 7.01 15.99
C LEU A 333 -21.75 6.40 14.62
N ILE A 334 -22.76 5.54 14.55
CA ILE A 334 -23.22 4.96 13.28
C ILE A 334 -23.85 6.05 12.39
N GLN A 335 -24.66 6.95 12.95
CA GLN A 335 -25.28 8.07 12.21
C GLN A 335 -24.24 9.05 11.64
N PHE A 336 -23.16 9.30 12.38
CA PHE A 336 -22.07 10.17 11.96
C PHE A 336 -20.99 9.45 11.13
N PHE A 337 -21.12 8.15 10.90
CA PHE A 337 -20.13 7.40 10.15
C PHE A 337 -20.15 7.81 8.66
N PRO A 338 -19.06 8.39 8.13
CA PRO A 338 -19.03 8.80 6.75
C PRO A 338 -19.02 7.57 5.84
N HIS A 339 -19.67 7.67 4.69
CA HIS A 339 -19.66 6.63 3.65
C HIS A 339 -20.33 5.31 4.03
N LEU A 340 -21.30 5.32 4.95
CA LEU A 340 -22.09 4.15 5.29
C LEU A 340 -22.76 3.56 4.02
N SER A 341 -22.51 2.28 3.75
CA SER A 341 -23.00 1.58 2.56
C SER A 341 -23.88 0.40 2.94
N LEU A 342 -25.05 0.31 2.30
CA LEU A 342 -26.02 -0.75 2.51
C LEU A 342 -26.30 -1.51 1.21
N SER A 343 -26.41 -2.83 1.30
CA SER A 343 -26.83 -3.70 0.19
C SER A 343 -28.10 -4.45 0.58
N ILE A 344 -29.16 -4.26 -0.19
CA ILE A 344 -30.47 -4.88 0.03
C ILE A 344 -30.72 -5.90 -1.07
N SER A 345 -31.07 -7.12 -0.67
CA SER A 345 -31.48 -8.23 -1.53
C SER A 345 -32.77 -8.85 -0.98
N LYS A 346 -33.35 -9.78 -1.74
CA LYS A 346 -34.53 -10.52 -1.27
C LYS A 346 -34.28 -11.26 0.05
N ILE A 347 -33.03 -11.66 0.30
CA ILE A 347 -32.64 -12.46 1.46
C ILE A 347 -32.68 -11.61 2.75
N ASN A 348 -32.29 -10.34 2.67
CA ASN A 348 -32.15 -9.48 3.85
C ASN A 348 -33.22 -8.37 3.97
N GLN A 349 -34.18 -8.29 3.04
CA GLN A 349 -35.23 -7.25 3.03
C GLN A 349 -36.00 -7.14 4.35
N LYS A 350 -36.27 -8.25 5.06
CA LYS A 350 -36.98 -8.21 6.34
C LYS A 350 -36.16 -7.52 7.44
N GLN A 351 -34.83 -7.71 7.43
CA GLN A 351 -33.93 -7.13 8.44
C GLN A 351 -33.83 -5.60 8.29
N PHE A 352 -34.03 -5.10 7.05
CA PHE A 352 -33.99 -3.68 6.74
C PHE A 352 -35.09 -2.86 7.43
N GLN A 353 -36.27 -3.44 7.70
CA GLN A 353 -37.38 -2.71 8.31
C GLN A 353 -37.03 -2.13 9.70
N HIS A 354 -36.01 -2.67 10.37
CA HIS A 354 -35.54 -2.20 11.67
C HIS A 354 -34.48 -1.09 11.59
N MET A 355 -34.05 -0.68 10.39
CA MET A 355 -32.93 0.24 10.18
C MET A 355 -33.36 1.71 9.97
N SER A 356 -34.61 2.08 10.27
CA SER A 356 -35.17 3.40 9.96
C SER A 356 -34.31 4.59 10.43
N ILE A 357 -33.62 4.43 11.55
CA ILE A 357 -32.77 5.46 12.18
C ILE A 357 -31.57 5.86 11.31
N ILE A 358 -31.02 4.94 10.50
CA ILE A 358 -29.80 5.20 9.73
C ILE A 358 -30.06 5.54 8.27
N LEU A 359 -31.27 5.27 7.76
CA LEU A 359 -31.59 5.44 6.33
C LEU A 359 -31.32 6.86 5.81
N PRO A 360 -31.66 7.92 6.56
CA PRO A 360 -31.36 9.28 6.14
C PRO A 360 -29.86 9.58 6.05
N HIS A 361 -28.99 8.79 6.68
CA HIS A 361 -27.54 9.00 6.75
C HIS A 361 -26.75 8.08 5.80
N LEU A 362 -27.44 7.21 5.04
CA LEU A 362 -26.78 6.32 4.11
C LEU A 362 -26.17 7.08 2.93
N TYR A 363 -24.89 6.85 2.71
CA TYR A 363 -24.15 7.43 1.60
C TYR A 363 -24.32 6.60 0.32
N SER A 364 -24.32 5.27 0.46
CA SER A 364 -24.35 4.32 -0.66
C SER A 364 -25.41 3.25 -0.46
N LEU A 365 -26.20 2.99 -1.49
CA LEU A 365 -27.27 2.00 -1.50
C LEU A 365 -27.15 1.11 -2.73
N SER A 366 -27.12 -0.20 -2.51
CA SER A 366 -27.22 -1.22 -3.54
C SER A 366 -28.52 -2.00 -3.38
N ILE A 367 -29.29 -2.14 -4.45
CA ILE A 367 -30.55 -2.91 -4.46
C ILE A 367 -30.41 -4.04 -5.48
N ASN A 368 -30.56 -5.27 -5.02
CA ASN A 368 -30.40 -6.48 -5.79
C ASN A 368 -31.72 -7.26 -5.90
N ASP A 369 -31.76 -8.18 -6.87
CA ASP A 369 -32.76 -9.25 -7.01
C ASP A 369 -34.22 -8.80 -7.19
N ARG A 370 -34.46 -7.66 -7.84
CA ARG A 370 -35.82 -7.09 -8.01
C ARG A 370 -36.51 -6.78 -6.68
N THR A 371 -35.75 -6.49 -5.62
CA THR A 371 -36.32 -6.05 -4.34
C THR A 371 -36.99 -4.67 -4.50
N THR A 372 -38.20 -4.53 -3.99
CA THR A 372 -38.91 -3.25 -3.93
C THR A 372 -38.71 -2.60 -2.56
N ILE A 373 -38.23 -1.37 -2.56
CA ILE A 373 -38.08 -0.54 -1.36
C ILE A 373 -38.60 0.87 -1.65
N GLU A 374 -38.94 1.59 -0.59
CA GLU A 374 -39.33 2.99 -0.67
C GLU A 374 -38.08 3.87 -0.59
N LEU A 375 -37.74 4.50 -1.71
CA LEU A 375 -36.53 5.30 -1.85
C LEU A 375 -36.61 6.67 -1.16
N GLN A 376 -37.81 7.09 -0.74
CA GLN A 376 -38.05 8.36 -0.04
C GLN A 376 -37.27 8.48 1.29
N SER A 377 -36.94 7.35 1.91
CA SER A 377 -36.24 7.32 3.20
C SER A 377 -34.73 7.61 3.11
N PHE A 378 -34.16 7.77 1.91
CA PHE A 378 -32.72 7.90 1.68
C PHE A 378 -32.33 9.31 1.22
N GLY A 379 -32.61 10.32 2.05
CA GLY A 379 -32.45 11.73 1.67
C GLY A 379 -31.01 12.19 1.34
N ASN A 380 -29.99 11.57 1.93
CA ASN A 380 -28.58 11.94 1.72
C ASN A 380 -27.81 10.99 0.81
N LEU A 381 -28.51 10.27 -0.07
CA LEU A 381 -27.88 9.26 -0.91
C LEU A 381 -26.96 9.90 -1.96
N SER A 382 -25.67 9.56 -1.92
CA SER A 382 -24.68 9.97 -2.93
C SER A 382 -24.41 8.92 -3.98
N ARG A 383 -24.67 7.64 -3.67
CA ARG A 383 -24.44 6.52 -4.59
C ARG A 383 -25.61 5.55 -4.60
N LEU A 384 -26.16 5.28 -5.77
CA LEU A 384 -27.24 4.33 -6.00
C LEU A 384 -26.82 3.26 -7.02
N ILE A 385 -26.87 1.99 -6.62
CA ILE A 385 -26.63 0.83 -7.48
C ILE A 385 -27.90 0.00 -7.55
N LEU A 386 -28.43 -0.20 -8.75
CA LEU A 386 -29.63 -0.97 -9.01
C LEU A 386 -29.29 -2.17 -9.88
N ASN A 387 -29.29 -3.37 -9.29
CA ASN A 387 -29.08 -4.61 -10.00
C ASN A 387 -30.42 -5.32 -10.25
N ASN A 388 -30.83 -5.40 -11.52
CA ASN A 388 -32.12 -5.89 -11.97
C ASN A 388 -33.29 -5.21 -11.23
N PRO A 389 -33.40 -3.86 -11.26
CA PRO A 389 -34.47 -3.13 -10.58
C PRO A 389 -35.84 -3.44 -11.18
N THR A 390 -36.88 -3.29 -10.37
CA THR A 390 -38.27 -3.30 -10.84
C THR A 390 -38.63 -1.96 -11.49
N GLU A 391 -39.66 -1.96 -12.33
CA GLU A 391 -40.24 -0.74 -12.90
C GLU A 391 -40.66 0.26 -11.81
N LYS A 392 -41.28 -0.23 -10.72
CA LYS A 392 -41.62 0.59 -9.56
C LYS A 392 -40.39 1.27 -8.94
N THR A 393 -39.26 0.57 -8.85
CA THR A 393 -38.02 1.15 -8.32
C THR A 393 -37.48 2.25 -9.26
N LEU A 394 -37.50 2.01 -10.57
CA LEU A 394 -37.06 2.99 -11.57
C LEU A 394 -37.93 4.25 -11.56
N MET A 395 -39.25 4.08 -11.49
CA MET A 395 -40.19 5.20 -11.38
C MET A 395 -39.95 6.04 -10.12
N GLN A 396 -39.60 5.42 -9.00
CA GLN A 396 -39.22 6.17 -7.80
C GLN A 396 -37.96 7.01 -8.02
N VAL A 397 -36.93 6.48 -8.70
CA VAL A 397 -35.71 7.25 -9.02
C VAL A 397 -36.03 8.43 -9.94
N GLN A 398 -36.93 8.23 -10.88
CA GLN A 398 -37.41 9.29 -11.77
C GLN A 398 -38.16 10.39 -11.00
N ILE A 399 -39.01 10.05 -10.03
CA ILE A 399 -39.87 11.03 -9.36
C ILE A 399 -39.12 11.76 -8.23
N LEU A 400 -38.24 11.09 -7.49
CA LEU A 400 -37.66 11.64 -6.28
C LEU A 400 -36.54 12.67 -6.55
N PRO A 401 -36.48 13.76 -5.77
CA PRO A 401 -35.36 14.70 -5.81
C PRO A 401 -34.19 14.11 -5.03
N PHE A 402 -33.13 13.73 -5.76
CA PHE A 402 -31.89 13.23 -5.18
C PHE A 402 -30.79 14.29 -5.33
N ASP A 403 -30.84 15.32 -4.49
CA ASP A 403 -29.99 16.51 -4.61
C ASP A 403 -28.50 16.23 -4.38
N ASN A 404 -28.19 15.14 -3.67
CA ASN A 404 -26.83 14.73 -3.30
C ASN A 404 -26.27 13.57 -4.13
N LEU A 405 -27.03 13.07 -5.11
CA LEU A 405 -26.67 11.87 -5.85
C LEU A 405 -25.59 12.14 -6.89
N GLU A 406 -24.41 11.57 -6.64
CA GLU A 406 -23.21 11.72 -7.45
C GLU A 406 -23.01 10.54 -8.40
N HIS A 407 -23.53 9.37 -8.04
CA HIS A 407 -23.32 8.16 -8.81
C HIS A 407 -24.58 7.28 -8.91
N ILE A 408 -24.94 6.91 -10.15
CA ILE A 408 -25.98 5.92 -10.46
C ILE A 408 -25.34 4.77 -11.26
N SER A 409 -25.61 3.52 -10.86
CA SER A 409 -25.32 2.31 -11.63
C SER A 409 -26.58 1.49 -11.83
N LEU A 410 -26.87 1.11 -13.06
CA LEU A 410 -27.99 0.24 -13.43
C LEU A 410 -27.43 -1.01 -14.11
N GLU A 411 -27.76 -2.18 -13.59
CA GLU A 411 -27.21 -3.46 -14.05
C GLU A 411 -28.33 -4.45 -14.41
N ALA A 412 -28.08 -5.31 -15.41
CA ALA A 412 -28.95 -6.40 -15.84
C ALA A 412 -30.38 -5.95 -16.22
N LEU A 413 -30.48 -4.84 -16.94
CA LEU A 413 -31.76 -4.26 -17.36
C LEU A 413 -32.29 -4.85 -18.67
N GLN A 414 -33.62 -5.00 -18.73
CA GLN A 414 -34.38 -5.11 -19.97
C GLN A 414 -34.94 -3.74 -20.32
N SER A 415 -35.03 -3.41 -21.61
CA SER A 415 -35.60 -2.13 -22.08
C SER A 415 -37.02 -1.92 -21.51
N SER A 416 -37.28 -0.77 -20.91
CA SER A 416 -38.60 -0.37 -20.41
C SER A 416 -38.79 1.14 -20.55
N GLU A 417 -40.04 1.61 -20.52
CA GLU A 417 -40.38 3.04 -20.58
C GLU A 417 -39.81 3.82 -19.37
N ALA A 418 -39.79 3.19 -18.20
CA ALA A 418 -39.17 3.76 -17.00
C ALA A 418 -37.66 4.02 -17.16
N ILE A 419 -36.94 3.18 -17.93
CA ILE A 419 -35.52 3.41 -18.23
C ILE A 419 -35.37 4.60 -19.18
N SER A 420 -36.18 4.69 -20.25
CA SER A 420 -36.15 5.84 -21.16
C SER A 420 -36.40 7.14 -20.40
N SER A 421 -37.40 7.14 -19.52
CA SER A 421 -37.75 8.28 -18.69
C SER A 421 -36.63 8.67 -17.72
N LEU A 422 -35.93 7.68 -17.15
CA LEU A 422 -34.77 7.91 -16.31
C LEU A 422 -33.58 8.48 -17.11
N HIS A 423 -33.34 8.01 -18.34
CA HIS A 423 -32.33 8.59 -19.22
C HIS A 423 -32.64 10.05 -19.53
N ILE A 424 -33.89 10.39 -19.85
CA ILE A 424 -34.31 11.78 -20.06
C ILE A 424 -33.96 12.60 -18.82
N LYS A 425 -34.33 12.17 -17.62
CA LYS A 425 -33.98 12.88 -16.38
C LYS A 425 -32.47 13.06 -16.19
N ILE A 426 -31.67 12.03 -16.44
CA ILE A 426 -30.20 12.07 -16.31
C ILE A 426 -29.61 13.07 -17.33
N PHE A 427 -30.00 12.96 -18.60
CA PHE A 427 -29.44 13.75 -19.70
C PHE A 427 -30.07 15.15 -19.88
N THR A 428 -31.04 15.49 -19.03
CA THR A 428 -31.55 16.86 -18.86
C THR A 428 -31.09 17.50 -17.55
N ASN A 429 -30.07 16.92 -16.90
CA ASN A 429 -29.48 17.39 -15.65
C ASN A 429 -30.47 17.42 -14.45
N GLY A 430 -31.41 16.48 -14.42
CA GLY A 430 -32.36 16.30 -13.31
C GLY A 430 -31.73 15.79 -12.00
N PHE A 431 -30.43 15.49 -12.01
CA PHE A 431 -29.62 15.17 -10.82
C PHE A 431 -28.42 16.13 -10.76
N PRO A 432 -28.50 17.21 -9.95
CA PRO A 432 -27.59 18.35 -10.07
C PRO A 432 -26.14 18.07 -9.67
N LYS A 433 -25.85 16.94 -9.00
CA LYS A 433 -24.51 16.53 -8.60
C LYS A 433 -24.03 15.26 -9.30
N LEU A 434 -24.80 14.71 -10.24
CA LEU A 434 -24.50 13.42 -10.84
C LEU A 434 -23.25 13.52 -11.70
N THR A 435 -22.15 12.92 -11.24
CA THR A 435 -20.87 12.87 -11.96
C THR A 435 -20.68 11.58 -12.74
N SER A 436 -21.32 10.50 -12.31
CA SER A 436 -21.04 9.16 -12.80
C SER A 436 -22.31 8.37 -13.08
N PHE A 437 -22.53 7.96 -14.33
CA PHE A 437 -23.67 7.12 -14.72
C PHE A 437 -23.25 5.86 -15.45
N TYR A 438 -23.59 4.70 -14.89
CA TYR A 438 -23.31 3.39 -15.47
C TYR A 438 -24.61 2.68 -15.84
N HIS A 439 -24.68 2.22 -17.08
CA HIS A 439 -25.79 1.45 -17.62
C HIS A 439 -25.26 0.16 -18.26
N ILE A 440 -25.31 -0.92 -17.49
CA ILE A 440 -24.82 -2.25 -17.86
C ILE A 440 -26.02 -3.13 -18.21
N GLY A 441 -26.60 -2.88 -19.39
CA GLY A 441 -27.72 -3.65 -19.95
C GLY A 441 -27.72 -3.58 -21.48
N GLU A 442 -28.53 -4.41 -22.13
CA GLU A 442 -28.65 -4.47 -23.60
C GLU A 442 -29.71 -3.51 -24.16
N SER A 443 -30.25 -2.59 -23.36
CA SER A 443 -31.30 -1.69 -23.82
C SER A 443 -30.76 -0.62 -24.77
N VAL A 444 -31.51 -0.40 -25.86
CA VAL A 444 -31.29 0.70 -26.81
C VAL A 444 -31.68 2.03 -26.14
N LEU A 445 -30.91 3.08 -26.39
CA LEU A 445 -31.27 4.44 -25.99
C LEU A 445 -32.46 4.90 -26.82
N ARG A 446 -33.58 5.22 -26.17
CA ARG A 446 -34.80 5.72 -26.81
C ARG A 446 -35.03 7.18 -26.41
N ASP A 447 -35.87 7.87 -27.18
CA ASP A 447 -36.37 9.22 -26.86
C ASP A 447 -35.27 10.28 -26.65
N THR A 448 -34.18 10.13 -27.40
CA THR A 448 -32.99 10.98 -27.34
C THR A 448 -33.24 12.43 -27.72
N ASN A 449 -34.34 12.72 -28.43
CA ASN A 449 -34.73 14.07 -28.85
C ASN A 449 -35.02 15.03 -27.68
N GLN A 450 -35.28 14.50 -26.48
CA GLN A 450 -35.55 15.30 -25.29
C GLN A 450 -34.30 15.62 -24.48
N TRP A 451 -33.15 15.05 -24.83
CA TRP A 451 -31.91 15.25 -24.09
C TRP A 451 -31.35 16.64 -24.41
N THR A 452 -30.90 17.37 -23.38
CA THR A 452 -30.42 18.76 -23.54
C THR A 452 -28.92 18.84 -23.32
N GLN A 453 -28.47 19.04 -22.08
CA GLN A 453 -27.06 19.04 -21.69
C GLN A 453 -26.92 18.49 -20.27
N ALA A 454 -25.98 17.58 -20.08
CA ALA A 454 -25.62 16.99 -18.80
C ALA A 454 -24.21 17.42 -18.39
N ILE A 455 -24.09 18.69 -17.98
CA ILE A 455 -22.79 19.33 -17.71
C ILE A 455 -22.05 18.76 -16.50
N THR A 456 -22.74 18.06 -15.60
CA THR A 456 -22.15 17.49 -14.39
C THR A 456 -21.54 16.11 -14.63
N LEU A 457 -21.90 15.43 -15.73
CA LEU A 457 -21.45 14.07 -16.01
C LEU A 457 -20.01 14.06 -16.53
N HIS A 458 -19.16 13.33 -15.81
CA HIS A 458 -17.73 13.16 -16.11
C HIS A 458 -17.39 11.69 -16.47
N TYR A 459 -18.17 10.72 -15.98
CA TYR A 459 -17.92 9.29 -16.16
C TYR A 459 -19.16 8.59 -16.70
N LEU A 460 -19.03 7.98 -17.89
CA LEU A 460 -20.08 7.17 -18.49
C LEU A 460 -19.61 5.74 -18.73
N LYS A 461 -20.48 4.79 -18.44
CA LYS A 461 -20.27 3.38 -18.78
C LYS A 461 -21.53 2.79 -19.38
N PHE A 462 -21.44 2.26 -20.59
CA PHE A 462 -22.50 1.53 -21.28
C PHE A 462 -22.04 0.14 -21.67
N HIS A 463 -22.98 -0.79 -21.88
CA HIS A 463 -22.63 -2.12 -22.38
C HIS A 463 -22.24 -2.09 -23.86
N TYR A 464 -23.19 -1.74 -24.74
CA TYR A 464 -22.95 -1.51 -26.17
C TYR A 464 -23.85 -0.38 -26.66
N LEU A 465 -23.30 0.48 -27.53
CA LEU A 465 -23.98 1.59 -28.18
C LEU A 465 -23.66 1.58 -29.68
N ASP A 466 -24.57 2.12 -30.49
CA ASP A 466 -24.28 2.46 -31.87
C ASP A 466 -23.47 3.77 -31.97
N LEU A 467 -22.89 4.03 -33.14
CA LEU A 467 -22.05 5.20 -33.35
C LEU A 467 -22.81 6.51 -33.15
N SER A 468 -24.06 6.58 -33.62
CA SER A 468 -24.95 7.73 -33.45
C SER A 468 -25.17 8.08 -31.99
N SER A 469 -25.41 7.08 -31.14
CA SER A 469 -25.63 7.22 -29.71
C SER A 469 -24.37 7.69 -28.99
N ILE A 470 -23.20 7.17 -29.37
CA ILE A 470 -21.92 7.62 -28.81
C ILE A 470 -21.69 9.10 -29.15
N LYS A 471 -21.89 9.47 -30.43
CA LYS A 471 -21.78 10.84 -30.94
C LYS A 471 -22.73 11.80 -30.22
N LEU A 472 -23.97 11.37 -29.99
CA LEU A 472 -24.95 12.12 -29.22
C LEU A 472 -24.49 12.34 -27.77
N LEU A 473 -24.01 11.29 -27.09
CA LEU A 473 -23.51 11.40 -25.71
C LEU A 473 -22.34 12.38 -25.60
N LEU A 474 -21.40 12.37 -26.56
CA LEU A 474 -20.31 13.34 -26.62
C LEU A 474 -20.87 14.77 -26.76
N THR A 475 -21.91 14.97 -27.56
CA THR A 475 -22.52 16.31 -27.72
C THR A 475 -23.19 16.80 -26.44
N ILE A 476 -23.87 15.90 -25.72
CA ILE A 476 -24.72 16.25 -24.57
C ILE A 476 -23.94 16.33 -23.26
N CYS A 477 -22.79 15.67 -23.16
CA CYS A 477 -21.97 15.64 -21.95
C CYS A 477 -20.64 16.39 -22.18
N PRO A 478 -20.64 17.74 -22.27
CA PRO A 478 -19.45 18.50 -22.67
C PRO A 478 -18.25 18.34 -21.72
N ASN A 479 -18.48 17.96 -20.46
CA ASN A 479 -17.44 17.73 -19.45
C ASN A 479 -17.06 16.25 -19.29
N LEU A 480 -17.47 15.39 -20.23
CA LEU A 480 -17.19 13.96 -20.17
C LEU A 480 -15.69 13.70 -20.22
N TYR A 481 -15.15 13.16 -19.13
CA TYR A 481 -13.73 12.84 -18.98
C TYR A 481 -13.43 11.39 -19.35
N TYR A 482 -14.34 10.48 -19.03
CA TYR A 482 -14.19 9.04 -19.19
C TYR A 482 -15.42 8.40 -19.83
N LEU A 483 -15.22 7.62 -20.89
CA LEU A 483 -16.25 6.83 -21.55
C LEU A 483 -15.84 5.36 -21.66
N HIS A 484 -16.68 4.46 -21.18
CA HIS A 484 -16.51 3.01 -21.37
C HIS A 484 -17.74 2.43 -22.05
N THR A 485 -17.63 2.02 -23.30
CA THR A 485 -18.76 1.42 -24.03
C THR A 485 -18.30 0.36 -25.00
N GLY A 486 -19.19 -0.58 -25.31
CA GLY A 486 -19.08 -1.35 -26.53
C GLY A 486 -19.62 -0.58 -27.73
N VAL A 487 -19.13 -0.91 -28.92
CA VAL A 487 -19.66 -0.41 -30.21
C VAL A 487 -20.38 -1.56 -30.92
N THR A 488 -21.62 -1.34 -31.34
CA THR A 488 -22.34 -2.28 -32.20
C THR A 488 -21.87 -2.12 -33.64
N LEU A 489 -21.39 -3.20 -34.26
CA LEU A 489 -20.92 -3.24 -35.64
C LEU A 489 -21.73 -4.28 -36.45
N PRO A 490 -22.02 -4.03 -37.75
CA PRO A 490 -21.79 -2.77 -38.46
C PRO A 490 -22.71 -1.67 -37.91
N SER A 491 -22.20 -0.44 -37.83
CA SER A 491 -23.00 0.75 -37.50
C SER A 491 -23.15 1.55 -38.78
N GLU A 492 -24.35 2.05 -39.07
CA GLU A 492 -24.50 3.05 -40.11
C GLU A 492 -23.61 4.25 -39.77
N LEU A 493 -22.88 4.75 -40.77
CA LEU A 493 -22.10 5.97 -40.61
C LEU A 493 -23.06 7.10 -40.31
N SER A 494 -22.91 7.71 -39.14
CA SER A 494 -23.75 8.83 -38.75
C SER A 494 -23.42 10.00 -39.66
N ARG A 495 -24.44 10.52 -40.38
CA ARG A 495 -24.32 11.76 -41.15
C ARG A 495 -24.17 13.00 -40.26
N GLN A 496 -24.36 12.85 -38.94
CA GLN A 496 -24.24 13.93 -38.00
C GLN A 496 -22.76 14.21 -37.73
N GLU A 497 -22.31 15.38 -38.16
CA GLU A 497 -21.03 15.94 -37.75
C GLU A 497 -21.12 16.30 -36.27
N VAL A 498 -20.22 15.75 -35.46
CA VAL A 498 -20.10 16.06 -34.04
C VAL A 498 -18.86 16.90 -33.84
N PRO A 499 -18.96 18.04 -33.12
CA PRO A 499 -17.79 18.86 -32.84
C PRO A 499 -16.77 18.06 -32.02
N PRO A 500 -15.46 18.34 -32.17
CA PRO A 500 -14.44 17.65 -31.40
C PRO A 500 -14.64 17.80 -29.88
N HIS A 501 -14.62 16.68 -29.17
CA HIS A 501 -14.82 16.62 -27.73
C HIS A 501 -13.51 16.84 -26.98
N ALA A 502 -13.24 18.08 -26.59
CA ALA A 502 -11.96 18.49 -26.01
C ALA A 502 -11.64 17.86 -24.64
N ASN A 503 -12.67 17.50 -23.85
CA ASN A 503 -12.51 17.07 -22.45
C ASN A 503 -12.38 15.55 -22.25
N LEU A 504 -12.62 14.74 -23.29
CA LEU A 504 -12.57 13.29 -23.15
C LEU A 504 -11.11 12.85 -23.17
N LYS A 505 -10.63 12.40 -22.02
CA LYS A 505 -9.24 11.95 -21.86
C LYS A 505 -9.10 10.45 -21.96
N HIS A 506 -10.10 9.71 -21.48
CA HIS A 506 -10.02 8.26 -21.34
C HIS A 506 -11.19 7.57 -22.05
N LEU A 507 -10.85 6.64 -22.95
CA LEU A 507 -11.83 5.87 -23.71
C LEU A 507 -11.58 4.37 -23.57
N VAL A 508 -12.59 3.62 -23.18
CA VAL A 508 -12.60 2.15 -23.20
C VAL A 508 -13.64 1.68 -24.21
N LEU A 509 -13.18 1.09 -25.32
CA LEU A 509 -14.04 0.54 -26.36
C LEU A 509 -14.04 -0.98 -26.34
N LYS A 510 -15.22 -1.56 -26.46
CA LYS A 510 -15.40 -3.01 -26.64
C LYS A 510 -16.05 -3.28 -28.00
N THR A 511 -15.71 -4.40 -28.61
CA THR A 511 -16.41 -4.85 -29.82
C THR A 511 -17.11 -6.17 -29.56
N LYS A 512 -18.27 -6.40 -30.19
CA LYS A 512 -18.93 -7.72 -30.14
C LYS A 512 -18.00 -8.78 -30.75
N ARG A 513 -18.24 -10.03 -30.35
CA ARG A 513 -17.50 -11.20 -30.82
C ARG A 513 -17.46 -11.29 -32.35
N ASN A 514 -16.28 -11.53 -32.93
CA ASN A 514 -16.07 -11.79 -34.36
C ASN A 514 -16.43 -10.62 -35.31
N THR A 515 -16.49 -9.38 -34.81
CA THR A 515 -16.86 -8.19 -35.62
C THR A 515 -15.76 -7.70 -36.56
N TRP A 516 -14.55 -8.24 -36.47
CA TRP A 516 -13.36 -7.73 -37.16
C TRP A 516 -13.09 -8.37 -38.53
N LYS A 517 -14.06 -9.05 -39.14
CA LYS A 517 -13.84 -9.90 -40.33
C LYS A 517 -13.58 -9.16 -41.64
N ASN A 518 -14.18 -7.98 -41.84
CA ASN A 518 -14.33 -7.39 -43.18
C ASN A 518 -13.84 -5.94 -43.31
N ASN A 519 -13.09 -5.40 -42.33
CA ASN A 519 -12.68 -3.99 -42.30
C ASN A 519 -13.83 -2.94 -42.35
N GLU A 520 -15.09 -3.38 -42.29
CA GLU A 520 -16.29 -2.53 -42.22
C GLU A 520 -16.30 -1.61 -40.99
N GLN A 521 -15.52 -1.95 -39.96
CA GLN A 521 -15.35 -1.15 -38.76
C GLN A 521 -14.41 0.05 -38.95
N ILE A 522 -13.56 0.05 -39.98
CA ILE A 522 -12.56 1.11 -40.19
C ILE A 522 -13.22 2.48 -40.33
N PRO A 523 -14.23 2.67 -41.20
CA PRO A 523 -14.91 3.97 -41.33
C PRO A 523 -15.56 4.41 -40.01
N VAL A 524 -16.18 3.48 -39.28
CA VAL A 524 -16.83 3.74 -37.98
C VAL A 524 -15.83 4.25 -36.95
N PHE A 525 -14.65 3.63 -36.85
CA PHE A 525 -13.62 4.08 -35.92
C PHE A 525 -12.96 5.39 -36.34
N LYS A 526 -12.72 5.62 -37.65
CA LYS A 526 -12.22 6.92 -38.13
C LYS A 526 -13.20 8.05 -37.77
N ASP A 527 -14.48 7.82 -37.98
CA ASP A 527 -15.54 8.78 -37.68
C ASP A 527 -15.72 9.01 -36.17
N LEU A 528 -15.54 7.98 -35.34
CA LEU A 528 -15.53 8.15 -33.89
C LEU A 528 -14.29 8.91 -33.41
N PHE A 529 -13.11 8.54 -33.90
CA PHE A 529 -11.84 9.06 -33.39
C PHE A 529 -11.55 10.49 -33.87
N SER A 530 -12.08 10.90 -35.01
CA SER A 530 -12.05 12.31 -35.44
C SER A 530 -12.72 13.24 -34.42
N CYS A 531 -13.67 12.73 -33.64
CA CYS A 531 -14.34 13.49 -32.59
C CYS A 531 -13.51 13.63 -31.30
N LEU A 532 -12.35 12.96 -31.17
CA LEU A 532 -11.66 12.77 -29.88
C LEU A 532 -10.17 13.21 -29.92
N PRO A 533 -9.86 14.47 -30.30
CA PRO A 533 -8.48 14.88 -30.58
C PRO A 533 -7.57 14.87 -29.35
N ASN A 534 -8.12 15.03 -28.15
CA ASN A 534 -7.37 15.22 -26.89
C ASN A 534 -7.23 13.95 -26.04
N LEU A 535 -7.47 12.77 -26.63
CA LEU A 535 -7.47 11.51 -25.92
C LEU A 535 -6.06 11.17 -25.41
N GLU A 536 -5.95 10.89 -24.10
CA GLU A 536 -4.68 10.54 -23.45
C GLU A 536 -4.55 9.03 -23.19
N GLN A 537 -5.68 8.34 -23.04
CA GLN A 537 -5.71 6.90 -22.83
C GLN A 537 -6.82 6.23 -23.66
N LEU A 538 -6.41 5.22 -24.42
CA LEU A 538 -7.31 4.35 -25.18
C LEU A 538 -7.14 2.90 -24.70
N THR A 539 -8.26 2.28 -24.32
CA THR A 539 -8.34 0.84 -24.04
C THR A 539 -9.28 0.19 -25.06
N LEU A 540 -8.79 -0.77 -25.83
CA LEU A 540 -9.58 -1.52 -26.80
C LEU A 540 -9.72 -2.97 -26.34
N HIS A 541 -10.95 -3.45 -26.22
CA HIS A 541 -11.26 -4.87 -26.02
C HIS A 541 -11.79 -5.46 -27.32
N ARG A 542 -10.96 -6.30 -27.93
CA ARG A 542 -11.31 -7.11 -29.11
C ARG A 542 -11.61 -8.53 -28.65
N SER A 543 -12.66 -9.13 -29.19
CA SER A 543 -13.02 -10.52 -28.87
C SER A 543 -13.24 -11.33 -30.15
N ASP A 544 -12.40 -12.33 -30.39
CA ASP A 544 -12.50 -13.17 -31.59
C ASP A 544 -12.48 -14.66 -31.27
N ASN A 545 -13.18 -15.43 -32.10
CA ASN A 545 -13.11 -16.88 -32.07
C ASN A 545 -11.78 -17.32 -32.69
N ILE A 546 -11.13 -18.29 -32.08
CA ILE A 546 -9.85 -18.87 -32.53
C ILE A 546 -9.84 -19.25 -34.03
N SER A 547 -10.96 -19.72 -34.59
CA SER A 547 -11.09 -20.09 -36.00
C SER A 547 -10.97 -18.91 -36.98
N ILE A 548 -11.15 -17.69 -36.50
CA ILE A 548 -11.22 -16.47 -37.31
C ILE A 548 -9.95 -15.61 -37.16
N ILE A 549 -9.16 -15.82 -36.11
CA ILE A 549 -7.94 -15.03 -35.81
C ILE A 549 -6.95 -15.06 -36.97
N ASN A 550 -6.72 -16.24 -37.55
CA ASN A 550 -5.84 -16.42 -38.71
C ASN A 550 -6.19 -15.51 -39.90
N ARG A 551 -7.48 -15.21 -40.09
CA ARG A 551 -7.94 -14.38 -41.21
C ARG A 551 -7.96 -12.89 -40.86
N THR A 552 -8.14 -12.56 -39.58
CA THR A 552 -8.49 -11.21 -39.13
C THR A 552 -7.36 -10.46 -38.44
N PHE A 553 -6.30 -11.14 -38.03
CA PHE A 553 -5.15 -10.48 -37.39
C PHE A 553 -4.00 -10.27 -38.37
N ILE A 554 -3.60 -11.32 -39.08
CA ILE A 554 -2.35 -11.34 -39.87
C ILE A 554 -2.36 -10.33 -41.03
N ASN A 555 -3.54 -10.00 -41.58
CA ASN A 555 -3.63 -9.23 -42.82
C ASN A 555 -3.91 -7.73 -42.66
N TYR A 556 -4.30 -7.23 -41.48
CA TYR A 556 -4.86 -5.87 -41.38
C TYR A 556 -4.64 -5.23 -40.02
N ASP A 557 -3.51 -4.55 -39.82
CA ASP A 557 -3.32 -3.68 -38.65
C ASP A 557 -3.61 -2.20 -38.99
N TRP A 558 -4.84 -1.89 -39.40
CA TRP A 558 -5.24 -0.52 -39.68
C TRP A 558 -5.16 0.40 -38.45
N LEU A 559 -5.19 -0.17 -37.23
CA LEU A 559 -5.00 0.58 -35.99
C LEU A 559 -3.64 1.31 -36.01
N SER A 560 -2.63 0.76 -36.72
CA SER A 560 -1.30 1.36 -36.92
C SER A 560 -1.36 2.70 -37.63
N THR A 561 -2.30 2.84 -38.57
CA THR A 561 -2.48 4.05 -39.38
C THR A 561 -3.45 5.01 -38.73
N ILE A 562 -4.49 4.50 -38.06
CA ILE A 562 -5.58 5.32 -37.53
C ILE A 562 -5.21 5.95 -36.19
N ILE A 563 -4.63 5.18 -35.27
CA ILE A 563 -4.34 5.68 -33.92
C ILE A 563 -3.38 6.87 -33.96
N PRO A 564 -2.23 6.82 -34.66
CA PRO A 564 -1.29 7.95 -34.68
C PRO A 564 -1.85 9.17 -35.41
N LEU A 565 -2.73 8.96 -36.40
CA LEU A 565 -3.36 10.05 -37.15
C LEU A 565 -4.35 10.84 -36.29
N HIS A 566 -5.14 10.16 -35.45
CA HIS A 566 -6.23 10.80 -34.71
C HIS A 566 -5.87 11.20 -33.27
N PHE A 567 -4.83 10.61 -32.68
CA PHE A 567 -4.51 10.81 -31.26
C PHE A 567 -3.08 11.31 -31.02
N PRO A 568 -2.77 12.57 -31.38
CA PRO A 568 -1.43 13.15 -31.16
C PRO A 568 -1.04 13.23 -29.67
N PHE A 569 -2.02 13.20 -28.76
CA PHE A 569 -1.79 13.26 -27.30
C PHE A 569 -1.88 11.91 -26.59
N LEU A 570 -1.98 10.79 -27.32
CA LEU A 570 -2.13 9.47 -26.71
C LEU A 570 -0.87 9.09 -25.93
N ARG A 571 -1.01 8.90 -24.62
CA ARG A 571 0.10 8.49 -23.74
C ARG A 571 0.08 6.99 -23.48
N ARG A 572 -1.12 6.41 -23.40
CA ARG A 572 -1.33 5.00 -23.01
C ARG A 572 -2.30 4.32 -23.96
N PHE A 573 -1.90 3.16 -24.47
CA PHE A 573 -2.76 2.29 -25.27
C PHE A 573 -2.78 0.89 -24.67
N TYR A 574 -3.97 0.42 -24.33
CA TYR A 574 -4.19 -0.93 -23.83
C TYR A 574 -5.02 -1.69 -24.86
N CYS A 575 -4.49 -2.78 -25.40
CA CYS A 575 -5.25 -3.67 -26.27
C CYS A 575 -5.44 -5.00 -25.55
N TYR A 576 -6.69 -5.32 -25.22
CA TYR A 576 -7.08 -6.61 -24.69
C TYR A 576 -7.65 -7.45 -25.82
N PHE A 577 -7.00 -8.56 -26.12
CA PHE A 577 -7.41 -9.51 -27.14
C PHE A 577 -7.94 -10.78 -26.49
N HIS A 578 -9.26 -10.86 -26.40
CA HIS A 578 -9.99 -11.98 -25.80
C HIS A 578 -10.22 -13.06 -26.85
N ILE A 579 -9.63 -14.23 -26.64
CA ILE A 579 -9.69 -15.33 -27.60
C ILE A 579 -10.54 -16.43 -27.03
N PHE A 580 -11.69 -16.66 -27.67
CA PHE A 580 -12.63 -17.66 -27.20
C PHE A 580 -12.77 -18.81 -28.21
N ARG A 581 -13.14 -19.98 -27.70
CA ARG A 581 -13.55 -21.13 -28.51
C ARG A 581 -15.05 -21.33 -28.38
N VAL A 582 -15.68 -21.75 -29.47
CA VAL A 582 -17.07 -22.24 -29.44
C VAL A 582 -17.00 -23.77 -29.40
N GLY A 583 -17.39 -24.39 -28.28
CA GLY A 583 -17.40 -25.84 -28.06
C GLY A 583 -16.71 -26.31 -26.76
N GLN A 584 -17.04 -27.52 -26.29
CA GLN A 584 -16.58 -28.08 -24.99
C GLN A 584 -15.20 -28.76 -25.02
N ALA A 585 -14.54 -28.87 -26.16
CA ALA A 585 -13.26 -29.57 -26.23
C ALA A 585 -12.12 -28.75 -25.61
N ASN A 586 -11.27 -29.40 -24.80
CA ASN A 586 -10.06 -28.81 -24.23
C ASN A 586 -9.18 -28.19 -25.34
N ILE A 587 -8.66 -26.99 -25.08
CA ILE A 587 -7.73 -26.31 -25.99
C ILE A 587 -6.34 -26.90 -25.72
N VAL A 588 -5.82 -27.65 -26.67
CA VAL A 588 -4.37 -27.86 -26.76
C VAL A 588 -3.85 -26.74 -27.66
N ILE A 589 -3.10 -25.80 -27.08
CA ILE A 589 -2.41 -24.76 -27.86
C ILE A 589 -1.32 -25.47 -28.66
N GLY A 590 -1.62 -25.81 -29.91
CA GLY A 590 -0.66 -26.43 -30.81
C GLY A 590 0.38 -25.42 -31.32
N PRO A 591 1.49 -25.89 -31.94
CA PRO A 591 2.56 -25.04 -32.45
C PRO A 591 2.07 -23.89 -33.33
N ARG A 592 1.12 -24.18 -34.23
CA ARG A 592 0.52 -23.17 -35.11
C ARG A 592 -0.14 -22.00 -34.35
N MET A 593 -0.75 -22.25 -33.19
CA MET A 593 -1.33 -21.17 -32.39
C MET A 593 -0.27 -20.31 -31.71
N ASN A 594 0.83 -20.92 -31.26
CA ASN A 594 1.97 -20.18 -30.75
C ASN A 594 2.58 -19.28 -31.84
N ASP A 595 2.68 -19.75 -33.08
CA ASP A 595 3.17 -18.94 -34.20
C ASP A 595 2.27 -17.72 -34.45
N ILE A 596 0.94 -17.91 -34.39
CA ILE A 596 -0.04 -16.83 -34.52
C ILE A 596 0.11 -15.83 -33.38
N PHE A 597 0.26 -16.29 -32.14
CA PHE A 597 0.50 -15.40 -30.99
C PHE A 597 1.79 -14.62 -31.10
N ASN A 598 2.87 -15.27 -31.54
CA ASN A 598 4.15 -14.62 -31.76
C ASN A 598 4.03 -13.55 -32.85
N GLN A 599 3.31 -13.83 -33.95
CA GLN A 599 3.04 -12.85 -34.99
C GLN A 599 2.22 -11.68 -34.47
N ILE A 600 1.17 -11.94 -33.67
CA ILE A 600 0.36 -10.90 -33.04
C ILE A 600 1.22 -9.96 -32.17
N VAL A 601 2.04 -10.55 -31.30
CA VAL A 601 2.93 -9.80 -30.40
C VAL A 601 3.97 -9.02 -31.19
N GLN A 602 4.62 -9.64 -32.18
CA GLN A 602 5.63 -8.98 -33.02
C GLN A 602 5.04 -7.81 -33.81
N GLN A 603 3.86 -7.97 -34.41
CA GLN A 603 3.18 -6.90 -35.12
C GLN A 603 2.80 -5.75 -34.18
N PHE A 604 2.19 -6.07 -33.02
CA PHE A 604 1.82 -5.05 -32.03
C PHE A 604 3.05 -4.27 -31.54
N ASP A 605 4.14 -4.97 -31.21
CA ASP A 605 5.37 -4.34 -30.75
C ASP A 605 6.02 -3.48 -31.86
N HIS A 606 6.06 -3.99 -33.10
CA HIS A 606 6.62 -3.25 -34.23
C HIS A 606 5.90 -1.93 -34.47
N VAL A 607 4.57 -1.94 -34.36
CA VAL A 607 3.73 -0.79 -34.66
C VAL A 607 3.68 0.21 -33.52
N TYR A 608 3.43 -0.25 -32.28
CA TYR A 608 2.96 0.63 -31.21
C TYR A 608 4.00 0.97 -30.16
N ARG A 609 5.01 0.10 -29.98
CA ARG A 609 5.95 0.19 -28.85
C ARG A 609 6.76 1.49 -28.85
N ASN A 610 7.01 2.04 -30.03
CA ASN A 610 7.79 3.26 -30.21
C ASN A 610 6.93 4.54 -30.21
N LEU A 611 5.60 4.43 -30.30
CA LEU A 611 4.70 5.57 -30.43
C LEU A 611 4.09 5.99 -29.09
N PHE A 612 3.80 5.04 -28.21
CA PHE A 612 3.19 5.30 -26.90
C PHE A 612 3.45 4.16 -25.91
N LYS A 613 3.06 4.32 -24.63
CA LYS A 613 3.11 3.24 -23.64
C LYS A 613 2.01 2.21 -23.94
N ALA A 614 2.30 1.34 -24.91
CA ALA A 614 1.42 0.30 -25.41
C ALA A 614 1.51 -0.97 -24.54
N ARG A 615 0.38 -1.61 -24.28
CA ARG A 615 0.33 -2.94 -23.65
C ARG A 615 -0.71 -3.80 -24.36
N LEU A 616 -0.24 -4.95 -24.84
CA LEU A 616 -1.09 -6.03 -25.33
C LEU A 616 -1.33 -7.03 -24.19
N ILE A 617 -2.59 -7.43 -24.02
CA ILE A 617 -3.02 -8.47 -23.09
C ILE A 617 -3.81 -9.47 -23.91
N VAL A 618 -3.38 -10.73 -23.94
CA VAL A 618 -4.06 -11.81 -24.65
C VAL A 618 -4.67 -12.70 -23.59
N ASP A 619 -6.00 -12.72 -23.55
CA ASP A 619 -6.82 -13.44 -22.56
C ASP A 619 -7.52 -14.64 -23.20
#